data_AF-A0A4Q2UMS8-F1
#
_entry.id   AF-A0A4Q2UMS8-F1
#
_cell.length_a   1.000
_cell.length_b   1.000
_cell.length_c   1.000
_cell.angle_alpha   90.00
_cell.angle_beta   90.00
_cell.angle_gamma   90.00
#
_symmetry.space_group_name_H-M   'P 1'
#
loop_
_entity.id
_entity.type
_entity.pdbx_description
1 polymer ?
#
loop_
_entity_poly.entity_id
_entity_poly.type
_entity_poly.pdbx_seq_one_letter_code
_entity_poly.pdbx_strand_id
1 'polypeptide(L)'
;MKQIVSALISSLLLGAMNGNAQTIKLDKAKLAPNLVSMSLERIKGKDALRVIKDSTLQQVDEPTFVRLIDVDFTNGTIEVKVLSRLLKNAPETARGFIGVAFRINATSSSFESIYIRPTNGRADDQIRRNHSIQYFSYPDYKFDRLRKEAPERYESYADMALNEWITMRIVVNGQEAKLYLNDAKQPALLVKDLKHGVGAATAGGIGLWVDVGTEGYFADLKVTRQ
;
A
#
# COMPACT_ATOMS: atom_id res chain seq x y z
N MET A 1 49.15 -29.79 -24.49
CA MET A 1 48.44 -28.56 -24.09
C MET A 1 47.10 -28.92 -23.47
N LYS A 2 46.98 -28.90 -22.14
CA LYS A 2 45.70 -29.00 -21.43
C LYS A 2 45.58 -27.73 -20.60
N GLN A 3 44.70 -26.82 -21.01
CA GLN A 3 44.43 -25.59 -20.27
C GLN A 3 43.55 -25.92 -19.08
N ILE A 4 44.04 -25.63 -17.88
CA ILE A 4 43.29 -25.68 -16.64
C ILE A 4 42.52 -24.37 -16.56
N VAL A 5 41.19 -24.43 -16.70
CA VAL A 5 40.31 -23.29 -16.45
C VAL A 5 39.94 -23.32 -14.97
N SER A 6 40.59 -22.47 -14.18
CA SER A 6 40.19 -22.21 -12.80
C SER A 6 38.95 -21.32 -12.79
N ALA A 7 37.80 -21.87 -12.40
CA ALA A 7 36.59 -21.09 -12.16
C ALA A 7 36.71 -20.39 -10.79
N LEU A 8 36.86 -19.07 -10.80
CA LEU A 8 36.68 -18.25 -9.60
C LEU A 8 35.18 -18.20 -9.28
N ILE A 9 34.75 -18.94 -8.26
CA ILE A 9 33.44 -18.77 -7.64
C ILE A 9 33.54 -17.55 -6.72
N SER A 10 33.10 -16.39 -7.21
CA SER A 10 32.94 -15.20 -6.36
C SER A 10 31.65 -15.36 -5.57
N SER A 11 31.77 -15.81 -4.32
CA SER A 11 30.66 -15.86 -3.37
C SER A 11 30.30 -14.45 -2.92
N LEU A 12 29.26 -13.87 -3.52
CA LEU A 12 28.63 -12.65 -3.02
C LEU A 12 27.89 -12.99 -1.70
N LEU A 13 28.49 -12.60 -0.58
CA LEU A 13 27.79 -12.56 0.71
C LEU A 13 26.75 -11.44 0.66
N LEU A 14 25.47 -11.81 0.52
CA LEU A 14 24.34 -10.94 0.86
C LEU A 14 24.33 -10.74 2.37
N GLY A 15 24.85 -9.60 2.83
CA GLY A 15 24.70 -9.17 4.21
C GLY A 15 23.23 -9.03 4.58
N ALA A 16 22.77 -9.77 5.58
CA ALA A 16 21.46 -9.57 6.17
C ALA A 16 21.43 -8.20 6.85
N MET A 17 20.73 -7.23 6.26
CA MET A 17 20.48 -5.95 6.91
C MET A 17 19.51 -6.19 8.07
N ASN A 18 20.03 -6.14 9.29
CA ASN A 18 19.23 -6.16 10.52
C ASN A 18 18.51 -4.82 10.68
N GLY A 19 17.42 -4.63 9.94
CA GLY A 19 16.46 -3.57 10.20
C GLY A 19 15.66 -3.92 11.45
N ASN A 20 15.74 -3.10 12.51
CA ASN A 20 14.84 -3.25 13.65
C ASN A 20 13.42 -2.90 13.21
N ALA A 21 12.53 -3.89 13.23
CA ALA A 21 11.11 -3.67 12.98
C ALA A 21 10.51 -2.84 14.13
N GLN A 22 9.98 -1.66 13.82
CA GLN A 22 9.30 -0.82 14.79
C GLN A 22 7.80 -1.06 14.68
N THR A 23 7.18 -1.55 15.76
CA THR A 23 5.73 -1.52 15.87
C THR A 23 5.30 -0.07 16.11
N ILE A 24 4.47 0.47 15.23
CA ILE A 24 3.97 1.84 15.35
C ILE A 24 2.61 1.79 16.03
N LYS A 25 2.54 2.37 17.24
CA LYS A 25 1.27 2.55 17.93
C LYS A 25 0.45 3.61 17.19
N LEU A 26 -0.76 3.25 16.78
CA LEU A 26 -1.72 4.16 16.16
C LEU A 26 -2.37 5.01 17.27
N ASP A 27 -1.66 6.04 17.70
CA ASP A 27 -2.12 7.02 18.68
C ASP A 27 -2.41 8.37 18.01
N LYS A 28 -3.38 9.14 18.52
CA LYS A 28 -3.78 10.40 17.89
C LYS A 28 -2.65 11.44 17.80
N ALA A 29 -1.64 11.37 18.69
CA ALA A 29 -0.54 12.33 18.71
C ALA A 29 0.49 12.07 17.59
N LYS A 30 0.48 10.87 17.00
CA LYS A 30 1.37 10.46 15.90
C LYS A 30 0.68 10.38 14.54
N LEU A 31 -0.53 10.92 14.43
CA LEU A 31 -1.37 10.79 13.27
C LEU A 31 -1.86 12.16 12.81
N ALA A 32 -1.64 12.47 11.53
CA ALA A 32 -2.13 13.68 10.89
C ALA A 32 -3.09 13.32 9.75
N PRO A 33 -4.39 13.64 9.85
CA PRO A 33 -5.34 13.40 8.77
C PRO A 33 -5.07 14.34 7.60
N ASN A 34 -5.12 13.81 6.37
CA ASN A 34 -5.08 14.60 5.13
C ASN A 34 -6.29 14.24 4.27
N LEU A 35 -7.24 15.17 4.14
CA LEU A 35 -8.50 14.99 3.39
C LEU A 35 -9.33 13.77 3.85
N VAL A 36 -9.22 13.43 5.13
CA VAL A 36 -9.93 12.32 5.77
C VAL A 36 -10.37 12.72 7.18
N SER A 37 -11.37 12.03 7.70
CA SER A 37 -11.66 11.97 9.14
C SER A 37 -11.09 10.69 9.73
N MET A 38 -10.78 10.71 11.03
CA MET A 38 -10.26 9.53 11.73
C MET A 38 -10.79 9.39 13.17
N SER A 39 -10.94 8.15 13.62
CA SER A 39 -11.28 7.79 15.01
C SER A 39 -10.54 6.51 15.43
N LEU A 40 -10.36 6.30 16.74
CA LEU A 40 -9.84 5.05 17.28
C LEU A 40 -11.00 4.24 17.85
N GLU A 41 -11.14 2.99 17.40
CA GLU A 41 -12.29 2.14 17.70
C GLU A 41 -11.89 0.68 17.92
N ARG A 42 -12.74 -0.07 18.62
CA ARG A 42 -12.62 -1.53 18.78
C ARG A 42 -13.48 -2.22 17.73
N ILE A 43 -12.88 -2.96 16.81
CA ILE A 43 -13.60 -3.70 15.76
C ILE A 43 -13.01 -5.10 15.56
N LYS A 44 -13.88 -6.11 15.50
CA LYS A 44 -13.50 -7.52 15.30
C LYS A 44 -12.28 -7.95 16.16
N GLY A 45 -12.31 -7.59 17.44
CA GLY A 45 -11.27 -7.96 18.39
C GLY A 45 -9.94 -7.19 18.28
N LYS A 46 -9.88 -6.09 17.51
CA LYS A 46 -8.69 -5.23 17.41
C LYS A 46 -9.02 -3.78 17.74
N ASP A 47 -8.04 -3.09 18.32
CA ASP A 47 -8.04 -1.64 18.42
C ASP A 47 -7.51 -1.14 17.07
N ALA A 48 -8.32 -0.34 16.38
CA ALA A 48 -8.07 0.06 15.01
C ALA A 48 -8.26 1.56 14.82
N LEU A 49 -7.45 2.12 13.93
CA LEU A 49 -7.71 3.43 13.37
C LEU A 49 -8.77 3.29 12.28
N ARG A 50 -9.92 3.92 12.48
CA ARG A 50 -10.94 4.10 11.46
C ARG A 50 -10.63 5.34 10.65
N VAL A 51 -10.72 5.25 9.33
CA VAL A 51 -10.42 6.33 8.37
C VAL A 51 -11.53 6.41 7.33
N ILE A 52 -11.99 7.63 7.06
CA ILE A 52 -13.00 7.91 6.02
C ILE A 52 -12.58 9.15 5.24
N LYS A 53 -12.56 9.02 3.92
CA LYS A 53 -12.36 10.12 2.98
C LYS A 53 -13.40 11.23 3.17
N ASP A 54 -12.95 12.48 3.09
CA ASP A 54 -13.84 13.65 3.06
C ASP A 54 -14.86 13.53 1.93
N SER A 55 -16.16 13.54 2.28
CA SER A 55 -17.26 13.37 1.32
C SER A 55 -17.44 14.53 0.35
N THR A 56 -16.85 15.69 0.63
CA THR A 56 -16.86 16.84 -0.29
C THR A 56 -15.94 16.62 -1.49
N LEU A 57 -14.93 15.75 -1.35
CA LEU A 57 -13.95 15.43 -2.38
C LEU A 57 -14.47 14.37 -3.36
N GLN A 58 -14.77 14.79 -4.59
CA GLN A 58 -15.36 13.91 -5.63
C GLN A 58 -14.31 13.18 -6.47
N GLN A 59 -13.09 13.72 -6.56
CA GLN A 59 -12.00 13.13 -7.35
C GLN A 59 -11.52 11.82 -6.74
N VAL A 60 -10.94 10.92 -7.52
CA VAL A 60 -10.43 9.60 -7.09
C VAL A 60 -8.91 9.55 -7.14
N ASP A 61 -8.31 8.56 -6.48
CA ASP A 61 -6.86 8.41 -6.33
C ASP A 61 -6.23 9.70 -5.77
N GLU A 62 -6.85 10.28 -4.75
CA GLU A 62 -6.44 11.53 -4.10
C GLU A 62 -5.56 11.26 -2.86
N PRO A 63 -4.83 12.26 -2.31
CA PRO A 63 -4.04 12.12 -1.08
C PRO A 63 -4.93 11.99 0.16
N THR A 64 -5.78 10.97 0.21
CA THR A 64 -6.82 10.73 1.22
C THR A 64 -6.34 9.68 2.20
N PHE A 65 -5.50 10.12 3.13
CA PHE A 65 -4.84 9.23 4.08
C PHE A 65 -4.69 9.87 5.45
N VAL A 66 -4.51 9.02 6.47
CA VAL A 66 -3.90 9.46 7.73
C VAL A 66 -2.40 9.24 7.64
N ARG A 67 -1.64 10.34 7.70
CA ARG A 67 -0.18 10.31 7.66
C ARG A 67 0.39 10.00 9.04
N LEU A 68 1.42 9.16 9.09
CA LEU A 68 2.23 8.95 10.29
C LEU A 68 3.18 10.14 10.49
N ILE A 69 3.20 10.69 11.69
CA ILE A 69 4.13 11.75 12.10
C ILE A 69 5.50 11.14 12.45
N ASP A 70 6.58 11.86 12.17
CA ASP A 70 7.97 11.48 12.46
C ASP A 70 8.41 10.13 11.85
N VAL A 71 7.83 9.78 10.71
CA VAL A 71 8.24 8.63 9.90
C VAL A 71 8.85 9.13 8.60
N ASP A 72 10.10 8.72 8.39
CA ASP A 72 10.81 8.86 7.12
C ASP A 72 11.19 7.47 6.60
N PHE A 73 10.68 7.13 5.41
CA PHE A 73 10.73 5.82 4.79
C PHE A 73 11.16 5.94 3.32
N THR A 74 12.23 5.23 2.98
CA THR A 74 12.73 5.09 1.61
C THR A 74 12.57 3.66 1.13
N ASN A 75 13.18 2.71 1.85
CA ASN A 75 13.17 1.27 1.57
C ASN A 75 12.85 0.50 2.85
N GLY A 76 12.37 -0.73 2.67
CA GLY A 76 12.09 -1.65 3.76
C GLY A 76 10.71 -2.27 3.65
N THR A 77 10.08 -2.54 4.78
CA THR A 77 8.80 -3.26 4.85
C THR A 77 7.76 -2.48 5.64
N ILE A 78 6.58 -2.35 5.07
CA ILE A 78 5.38 -1.83 5.74
C ILE A 78 4.40 -2.99 5.85
N GLU A 79 4.04 -3.37 7.07
CA GLU A 79 3.07 -4.43 7.35
C GLU A 79 1.92 -3.83 8.18
N VAL A 80 0.68 -4.04 7.74
CA VAL A 80 -0.51 -3.52 8.42
C VAL A 80 -1.68 -4.45 8.19
N LYS A 81 -2.56 -4.59 9.18
CA LYS A 81 -3.86 -5.24 8.98
C LYS A 81 -4.87 -4.21 8.52
N VAL A 82 -5.54 -4.52 7.42
CA VAL A 82 -6.59 -3.69 6.84
C VAL A 82 -7.92 -4.43 6.88
N LEU A 83 -8.98 -3.69 7.12
CA LEU A 83 -10.36 -4.16 6.96
C LEU A 83 -11.15 -3.01 6.37
N SER A 84 -11.91 -3.27 5.31
CA SER A 84 -12.81 -2.27 4.75
C SER A 84 -14.27 -2.71 4.75
N ARG A 85 -15.13 -1.69 4.86
CA ARG A 85 -16.58 -1.73 4.70
C ARG A 85 -16.98 -0.68 3.67
N LEU A 86 -18.17 -0.83 3.11
CA LEU A 86 -18.82 0.26 2.40
C LEU A 86 -19.61 1.09 3.40
N LEU A 87 -19.54 2.42 3.26
CA LEU A 87 -20.43 3.33 3.95
C LEU A 87 -21.89 3.04 3.56
N LYS A 88 -22.84 3.37 4.44
CA LYS A 88 -24.27 3.20 4.17
C LYS A 88 -24.74 3.95 2.91
N ASN A 89 -24.10 5.08 2.62
CA ASN A 89 -24.36 5.93 1.46
C ASN A 89 -23.27 5.80 0.38
N ALA A 90 -22.50 4.71 0.38
CA ALA A 90 -21.46 4.50 -0.62
C ALA A 90 -22.06 4.45 -2.03
N PRO A 91 -21.46 5.14 -3.03
CA PRO A 91 -21.95 5.09 -4.39
C PRO A 91 -21.73 3.70 -5.00
N GLU A 92 -22.41 3.42 -6.11
CA GLU A 92 -22.29 2.16 -6.84
C GLU A 92 -20.87 1.89 -7.35
N THR A 93 -20.01 2.92 -7.45
CA THR A 93 -18.60 2.79 -7.83
C THR A 93 -17.68 2.43 -6.66
N ALA A 94 -18.17 2.42 -5.42
CA ALA A 94 -17.36 2.11 -4.24
C ALA A 94 -16.90 0.65 -4.26
N ARG A 95 -15.61 0.41 -3.97
CA ARG A 95 -15.01 -0.93 -3.99
C ARG A 95 -14.34 -1.36 -2.68
N GLY A 96 -14.55 -0.60 -1.61
CA GLY A 96 -13.85 -0.81 -0.34
C GLY A 96 -12.37 -0.47 -0.43
N PHE A 97 -12.05 0.57 -1.21
CA PHE A 97 -10.70 1.07 -1.50
C PHE A 97 -9.92 1.31 -0.20
N ILE A 98 -8.87 0.52 0.02
CA ILE A 98 -8.03 0.60 1.22
C ILE A 98 -6.60 0.20 0.89
N GLY A 99 -5.62 0.92 1.41
CA GLY A 99 -4.23 0.69 1.07
C GLY A 99 -3.24 1.49 1.90
N VAL A 100 -2.02 1.56 1.40
CA VAL A 100 -0.91 2.29 2.03
C VAL A 100 -0.27 3.20 1.00
N ALA A 101 -0.21 4.49 1.33
CA ALA A 101 0.64 5.45 0.68
C ALA A 101 2.03 5.46 1.35
N PHE A 102 3.09 5.58 0.57
CA PHE A 102 4.47 5.59 1.03
C PHE A 102 5.32 6.55 0.20
N ARG A 103 6.48 6.95 0.73
CA ARG A 103 7.34 8.01 0.17
C ARG A 103 6.56 9.31 -0.04
N ILE A 104 5.67 9.63 0.90
CA ILE A 104 4.84 10.83 0.84
C ILE A 104 5.73 12.04 1.12
N ASN A 105 5.86 12.94 0.16
CA ASN A 105 6.66 14.16 0.35
C ASN A 105 6.12 15.04 1.49
N ALA A 106 6.88 16.06 1.90
CA ALA A 106 6.54 16.90 3.05
C ALA A 106 5.19 17.62 2.92
N THR A 107 4.79 17.98 1.70
CA THR A 107 3.55 18.71 1.39
C THR A 107 2.37 17.80 1.05
N SER A 108 2.53 16.48 1.13
CA SER A 108 1.50 15.49 0.74
C SER A 108 1.01 15.63 -0.71
N SER A 109 1.82 16.23 -1.58
CA SER A 109 1.49 16.50 -2.98
C SER A 109 2.06 15.46 -3.96
N SER A 110 2.88 14.52 -3.48
CA SER A 110 3.44 13.43 -4.28
C SER A 110 3.70 12.23 -3.38
N PHE A 111 3.28 11.04 -3.85
CA PHE A 111 3.44 9.77 -3.14
C PHE A 111 3.25 8.56 -4.06
N GLU A 112 3.73 7.42 -3.58
CA GLU A 112 3.47 6.10 -4.13
C GLU A 112 2.38 5.40 -3.31
N SER A 113 1.53 4.59 -3.93
CA SER A 113 0.49 3.87 -3.19
C SER A 113 0.15 2.52 -3.80
N ILE A 114 -0.12 1.56 -2.93
CA ILE A 114 -0.70 0.27 -3.29
C ILE A 114 -1.97 0.10 -2.47
N TYR A 115 -3.07 -0.19 -3.15
CA TYR A 115 -4.37 -0.43 -2.52
C TYR A 115 -5.05 -1.68 -3.05
N ILE A 116 -6.03 -2.14 -2.30
CA ILE A 116 -6.91 -3.25 -2.64
C ILE A 116 -8.37 -2.81 -2.69
N ARG A 117 -9.16 -3.57 -3.43
CA ARG A 117 -10.60 -3.36 -3.67
C ARG A 117 -11.34 -4.63 -3.26
N PRO A 118 -11.70 -4.83 -1.98
CA PRO A 118 -12.20 -6.13 -1.54
C PRO A 118 -13.53 -6.57 -2.16
N THR A 119 -14.34 -5.66 -2.70
CA THR A 119 -15.52 -6.08 -3.49
C THR A 119 -15.16 -6.66 -4.86
N ASN A 120 -13.95 -6.42 -5.36
CA ASN A 120 -13.47 -6.97 -6.62
C ASN A 120 -12.98 -8.41 -6.45
N GLY A 121 -12.40 -8.78 -5.31
CA GLY A 121 -11.78 -10.10 -5.11
C GLY A 121 -12.70 -11.29 -5.39
N ARG A 122 -14.02 -11.12 -5.23
CA ARG A 122 -15.03 -12.16 -5.49
C ARG A 122 -16.18 -11.68 -6.38
N ALA A 123 -15.93 -10.69 -7.23
CA ALA A 123 -16.94 -10.21 -8.18
C ALA A 123 -17.31 -11.27 -9.23
N ASP A 124 -18.57 -11.30 -9.66
CA ASP A 124 -18.99 -12.11 -10.81
C ASP A 124 -18.74 -11.37 -12.14
N ASP A 125 -17.52 -10.86 -12.29
CA ASP A 125 -17.04 -10.16 -13.48
C ASP A 125 -15.52 -10.35 -13.56
N GLN A 126 -15.05 -11.00 -14.61
CA GLN A 126 -13.64 -11.40 -14.71
C GLN A 126 -12.68 -10.20 -14.78
N ILE A 127 -13.07 -9.15 -15.49
CA ILE A 127 -12.24 -7.94 -15.65
C ILE A 127 -12.10 -7.26 -14.29
N ARG A 128 -13.22 -7.07 -13.60
CA ARG A 128 -13.27 -6.49 -12.26
C ARG A 128 -12.44 -7.28 -11.25
N ARG A 129 -12.52 -8.62 -11.26
CA ARG A 129 -11.69 -9.46 -10.38
C ARG A 129 -10.19 -9.29 -10.64
N ASN A 130 -9.79 -9.18 -11.91
CA ASN A 130 -8.39 -8.91 -12.29
C ASN A 130 -7.88 -7.54 -11.79
N HIS A 131 -8.81 -6.67 -11.39
CA HIS A 131 -8.54 -5.35 -10.84
C HIS A 131 -8.76 -5.32 -9.32
N SER A 132 -8.44 -6.38 -8.57
CA SER A 132 -8.59 -6.38 -7.10
C SER A 132 -7.49 -5.62 -6.36
N ILE A 133 -6.31 -5.51 -6.95
CA ILE A 133 -5.14 -4.78 -6.45
C ILE A 133 -4.77 -3.70 -7.47
N GLN A 134 -4.29 -2.56 -6.99
CA GLN A 134 -3.77 -1.46 -7.81
C GLN A 134 -2.51 -0.87 -7.17
N TYR A 135 -1.51 -0.60 -7.99
CA TYR A 135 -0.45 0.38 -7.71
C TYR A 135 -0.74 1.70 -8.46
N PHE A 136 -0.47 2.84 -7.83
CA PHE A 136 -0.47 4.14 -8.50
C PHE A 136 0.56 5.10 -7.89
N SER A 137 0.91 6.15 -8.63
CA SER A 137 1.74 7.26 -8.13
C SER A 137 1.04 8.59 -8.39
N TYR A 138 0.86 9.37 -7.32
CA TYR A 138 0.19 10.65 -7.38
C TYR A 138 1.20 11.79 -7.63
N PRO A 139 0.86 12.82 -8.43
CA PRO A 139 -0.44 13.02 -9.11
C PRO A 139 -0.52 12.42 -10.52
N ASP A 140 0.64 12.13 -11.13
CA ASP A 140 0.71 12.00 -12.58
C ASP A 140 0.40 10.60 -13.11
N TYR A 141 0.43 9.57 -12.27
CA TYR A 141 0.29 8.16 -12.65
C TYR A 141 -0.84 7.48 -11.85
N LYS A 142 -2.04 8.06 -11.94
CA LYS A 142 -3.28 7.48 -11.41
C LYS A 142 -3.71 6.21 -12.17
N PHE A 143 -4.65 5.46 -11.61
CA PHE A 143 -5.06 4.15 -12.12
C PHE A 143 -5.48 4.17 -13.60
N ASP A 144 -6.20 5.21 -14.02
CA ASP A 144 -6.79 5.35 -15.34
C ASP A 144 -5.71 5.51 -16.42
N ARG A 145 -4.73 6.39 -16.17
CA ARG A 145 -3.57 6.56 -17.03
C ARG A 145 -2.75 5.28 -17.09
N LEU A 146 -2.42 4.71 -15.93
CA LEU A 146 -1.60 3.50 -15.85
C LEU A 146 -2.23 2.33 -16.61
N ARG A 147 -3.55 2.12 -16.46
CA ARG A 147 -4.27 1.06 -17.18
C ARG A 147 -4.30 1.31 -18.69
N LYS A 148 -4.42 2.57 -19.12
CA LYS A 148 -4.43 2.94 -20.54
C LYS A 148 -3.06 2.74 -21.20
N GLU A 149 -1.99 3.17 -20.54
CA GLU A 149 -0.62 3.18 -21.10
C GLU A 149 0.10 1.83 -20.95
N ALA A 150 -0.21 1.08 -19.89
CA ALA A 150 0.43 -0.18 -19.56
C ALA A 150 -0.60 -1.15 -18.93
N PRO A 151 -1.54 -1.66 -19.74
CA PRO A 151 -2.63 -2.50 -19.25
C PRO A 151 -2.08 -3.69 -18.45
N GLU A 152 -2.77 -4.01 -17.35
CA GLU A 152 -2.51 -5.17 -16.47
C GLU A 152 -1.15 -5.15 -15.73
N ARG A 153 -0.27 -4.17 -15.98
CA ARG A 153 1.06 -4.12 -15.38
C ARG A 153 1.06 -3.73 -13.90
N TYR A 154 0.10 -2.90 -13.50
CA TYR A 154 0.02 -2.31 -12.16
C TYR A 154 -1.21 -2.76 -11.38
N GLU A 155 -1.83 -3.84 -11.84
CA GLU A 155 -3.04 -4.40 -11.28
C GLU A 155 -2.94 -5.91 -11.24
N SER A 156 -3.61 -6.53 -10.27
CA SER A 156 -3.72 -7.99 -10.27
C SER A 156 -4.94 -8.48 -9.50
N TYR A 157 -5.18 -9.78 -9.66
CA TYR A 157 -6.13 -10.54 -8.87
C TYR A 157 -5.53 -11.02 -7.54
N ALA A 158 -6.33 -10.96 -6.49
CA ALA A 158 -6.20 -11.71 -5.26
C ALA A 158 -7.58 -11.98 -4.65
N ASP A 159 -7.76 -13.14 -4.03
CA ASP A 159 -8.97 -13.46 -3.28
C ASP A 159 -9.03 -12.65 -1.99
N MET A 160 -10.18 -12.01 -1.75
CA MET A 160 -10.46 -11.20 -0.57
C MET A 160 -11.95 -10.83 -0.54
N ALA A 161 -12.43 -10.40 0.63
CA ALA A 161 -13.76 -9.84 0.81
C ALA A 161 -13.77 -8.62 1.74
N LEU A 162 -14.89 -7.90 1.75
CA LEU A 162 -15.17 -6.89 2.78
C LEU A 162 -15.30 -7.55 4.16
N ASN A 163 -15.22 -6.73 5.21
CA ASN A 163 -15.49 -7.16 6.59
C ASN A 163 -14.57 -8.23 7.16
N GLU A 164 -13.40 -8.48 6.56
CA GLU A 164 -12.38 -9.38 7.12
C GLU A 164 -11.04 -8.67 7.27
N TRP A 165 -10.24 -9.15 8.22
CA TRP A 165 -8.88 -8.65 8.38
C TRP A 165 -7.99 -9.26 7.32
N ILE A 166 -7.35 -8.41 6.53
CA ILE A 166 -6.36 -8.78 5.52
C ILE A 166 -5.02 -8.24 6.00
N THR A 167 -4.01 -9.10 6.13
CA THR A 167 -2.64 -8.65 6.41
C THR A 167 -2.03 -8.18 5.09
N MET A 168 -1.73 -6.89 4.99
CA MET A 168 -1.04 -6.26 3.86
C MET A 168 0.43 -6.06 4.22
N ARG A 169 1.34 -6.63 3.43
CA ARG A 169 2.78 -6.41 3.58
C ARG A 169 3.39 -5.93 2.26
N ILE A 170 3.89 -4.70 2.27
CA ILE A 170 4.56 -4.08 1.13
C ILE A 170 6.06 -4.04 1.41
N VAL A 171 6.84 -4.65 0.52
CA VAL A 171 8.31 -4.61 0.57
C VAL A 171 8.79 -3.69 -0.54
N VAL A 172 9.48 -2.63 -0.17
CA VAL A 172 10.02 -1.60 -1.08
C VAL A 172 11.54 -1.70 -1.10
N ASN A 173 12.12 -1.79 -2.30
CA ASN A 173 13.57 -1.81 -2.49
C ASN A 173 13.94 -1.04 -3.76
N GLY A 174 14.51 0.16 -3.59
CA GLY A 174 14.84 1.06 -4.68
C GLY A 174 13.59 1.46 -5.46
N GLN A 175 13.54 1.08 -6.73
CA GLN A 175 12.39 1.32 -7.61
C GLN A 175 11.40 0.14 -7.66
N GLU A 176 11.62 -0.92 -6.88
CA GLU A 176 10.72 -2.07 -6.86
C GLU A 176 9.81 -2.06 -5.62
N ALA A 177 8.58 -2.51 -5.79
CA ALA A 177 7.69 -2.85 -4.70
C ALA A 177 7.05 -4.23 -4.92
N LYS A 178 6.86 -4.97 -3.82
CA LYS A 178 6.16 -6.26 -3.81
C LYS A 178 5.08 -6.23 -2.75
N LEU A 179 3.84 -6.53 -3.15
CA LEU A 179 2.71 -6.70 -2.24
C LEU A 179 2.53 -8.17 -1.90
N TYR A 180 2.41 -8.48 -0.62
CA TYR A 180 1.99 -9.78 -0.11
C TYR A 180 0.70 -9.61 0.70
N LEU A 181 -0.22 -10.55 0.56
CA LEU A 181 -1.48 -10.57 1.31
C LEU A 181 -1.58 -11.86 2.12
N ASN A 182 -2.08 -11.76 3.36
CA ASN A 182 -2.38 -12.89 4.25
C ASN A 182 -1.22 -13.91 4.37
N ASP A 183 0.00 -13.39 4.59
CA ASP A 183 1.22 -14.18 4.78
C ASP A 183 1.55 -15.13 3.62
N ALA A 184 1.03 -14.85 2.41
CA ALA A 184 1.35 -15.59 1.21
C ALA A 184 2.87 -15.60 0.95
N LYS A 185 3.37 -16.76 0.51
CA LYS A 185 4.79 -16.94 0.14
C LYS A 185 5.17 -16.20 -1.14
N GLN A 186 4.22 -16.05 -2.05
CA GLN A 186 4.39 -15.35 -3.32
C GLN A 186 3.71 -13.98 -3.28
N PRO A 187 4.30 -12.96 -3.92
CA PRO A 187 3.69 -11.63 -3.99
C PRO A 187 2.46 -11.65 -4.88
N ALA A 188 1.40 -10.96 -4.45
CA ALA A 188 0.19 -10.76 -5.23
C ALA A 188 0.36 -9.69 -6.32
N LEU A 189 1.27 -8.72 -6.12
CA LEU A 189 1.63 -7.72 -7.12
C LEU A 189 3.15 -7.48 -7.10
N LEU A 190 3.72 -7.31 -8.29
CA LEU A 190 5.10 -6.91 -8.53
C LEU A 190 5.11 -5.58 -9.29
N VAL A 191 5.71 -4.55 -8.69
CA VAL A 191 5.98 -3.27 -9.36
C VAL A 191 7.48 -3.17 -9.56
N LYS A 192 7.93 -3.01 -10.80
CA LYS A 192 9.35 -3.00 -11.18
C LYS A 192 9.93 -1.60 -11.40
N ASP A 193 9.06 -0.61 -11.50
CA ASP A 193 9.36 0.76 -11.86
C ASP A 193 8.43 1.73 -11.11
N LEU A 194 8.61 1.81 -9.78
CA LEU A 194 8.02 2.88 -8.97
C LEU A 194 8.36 4.23 -9.62
N LYS A 195 7.34 5.08 -9.80
CA LYS A 195 7.43 6.29 -10.62
C LYS A 195 8.29 7.39 -10.01
N HIS A 196 8.48 7.38 -8.69
CA HIS A 196 9.43 8.25 -7.99
C HIS A 196 10.90 7.86 -8.23
N GLY A 197 11.18 6.68 -8.81
CA GLY A 197 12.54 6.25 -9.17
C GLY A 197 13.42 5.91 -7.97
N VAL A 198 14.66 6.43 -7.97
CA VAL A 198 15.71 6.19 -6.95
C VAL A 198 16.31 7.50 -6.45
N GLY A 199 16.84 7.51 -5.22
CA GLY A 199 17.60 8.64 -4.65
C GLY A 199 16.93 9.33 -3.46
N ALA A 200 17.54 10.39 -2.92
CA ALA A 200 17.06 11.06 -1.70
C ALA A 200 15.64 11.66 -1.81
N ALA A 201 15.21 12.01 -3.01
CA ALA A 201 13.83 12.46 -3.29
C ALA A 201 12.78 11.34 -3.11
N THR A 202 13.21 10.10 -2.86
CA THR A 202 12.34 8.95 -2.60
C THR A 202 12.14 8.67 -1.10
N ALA A 203 12.72 9.47 -0.21
CA ALA A 203 12.44 9.41 1.23
C ALA A 203 11.16 10.20 1.54
N GLY A 204 10.29 9.66 2.40
CA GLY A 204 9.10 10.37 2.83
C GLY A 204 8.23 9.61 3.81
N GLY A 205 7.03 10.14 4.06
CA GLY A 205 6.10 9.59 5.02
C GLY A 205 5.40 8.32 4.55
N ILE A 206 4.66 7.74 5.49
CA ILE A 206 3.71 6.64 5.26
C ILE A 206 2.31 7.16 5.61
N GLY A 207 1.31 6.74 4.84
CA GLY A 207 -0.08 7.10 5.01
C GLY A 207 -1.01 5.89 4.91
N LEU A 208 -2.01 5.83 5.78
CA LEU A 208 -3.06 4.83 5.79
C LEU A 208 -4.22 5.33 4.93
N TRP A 209 -4.35 4.78 3.72
CA TRP A 209 -5.09 5.37 2.60
C TRP A 209 -6.44 4.70 2.37
N VAL A 210 -7.46 5.50 2.07
CA VAL A 210 -8.82 5.04 1.71
C VAL A 210 -9.37 5.90 0.58
N ASP A 211 -10.34 5.37 -0.17
CA ASP A 211 -11.03 6.16 -1.20
C ASP A 211 -12.54 5.90 -1.23
N VAL A 212 -13.21 6.41 -2.26
CA VAL A 212 -14.65 6.56 -2.44
C VAL A 212 -15.50 5.52 -1.72
N GLY A 213 -16.38 6.01 -0.85
CA GLY A 213 -17.41 5.20 -0.19
C GLY A 213 -16.88 4.19 0.83
N THR A 214 -15.61 4.26 1.21
CA THR A 214 -14.98 3.27 2.09
C THR A 214 -14.96 3.73 3.54
N GLU A 215 -15.39 2.84 4.43
CA GLU A 215 -15.08 2.87 5.85
C GLU A 215 -13.89 1.93 6.07
N GLY A 216 -12.69 2.49 6.23
CA GLY A 216 -11.45 1.74 6.36
C GLY A 216 -10.96 1.63 7.79
N TYR A 217 -10.37 0.49 8.14
CA TYR A 217 -9.81 0.21 9.46
C TYR A 217 -8.40 -0.33 9.34
N PHE A 218 -7.49 0.19 10.17
CA PHE A 218 -6.08 -0.17 10.19
C PHE A 218 -5.65 -0.59 11.60
N ALA A 219 -4.91 -1.69 11.70
CA ALA A 219 -4.40 -2.21 12.97
C ALA A 219 -3.02 -2.87 12.80
N ASP A 220 -2.34 -3.10 13.93
CA ASP A 220 -1.08 -3.85 14.01
C ASP A 220 0.03 -3.34 13.04
N LEU A 221 0.12 -2.02 12.83
CA LEU A 221 1.10 -1.42 11.91
C LEU A 221 2.55 -1.65 12.40
N LYS A 222 3.38 -2.17 11.50
CA LYS A 222 4.82 -2.32 11.68
C LYS A 222 5.57 -1.76 10.49
N VAL A 223 6.65 -1.05 10.77
CA VAL A 223 7.54 -0.49 9.76
C VAL A 223 8.97 -0.92 10.06
N THR A 224 9.62 -1.50 9.07
CA THR A 224 11.06 -1.82 9.10
C THR A 224 11.73 -1.01 8.01
N ARG A 225 12.76 -0.26 8.37
CA ARG A 225 13.56 0.55 7.43
C ARG A 225 14.87 -0.17 7.11
N GLN A 226 15.36 0.01 5.88
CA GLN A 226 16.67 -0.48 5.43
C GLN A 226 17.71 0.64 5.47
#